data_AF-A0A1F4E0Z5-F1
#
_entry.id   AF-A0A1F4E0Z5-F1
#
_cell.length_a   1.000
_cell.length_b   1.000
_cell.length_c   1.000
_cell.angle_alpha   90.00
_cell.angle_beta   90.00
_cell.angle_gamma   90.00
#
_symmetry.space_group_name_H-M   'P 1'
#
loop_
_entity.id
_entity.type
_entity.pdbx_description
1 polymer ?
#
loop_
_entity_poly.entity_id
_entity_poly.type
_entity_poly.pdbx_seq_one_letter_code
_entity_poly.pdbx_strand_id
1 'polypeptide(L)' 'MGVGDDGKHAGAVINRLNTEVAAILKLPETERRFAAQSAEVDIRTPAEIRGMIPADIAKWEKVARDAGMQKQ' A
#
# COMPACT_ATOMS: atom_id res chain seq x y z
N MET A 1 21.66 -1.40 -24.00
CA MET A 1 20.90 -1.83 -22.80
C MET A 1 19.57 -1.12 -22.90
N GLY A 2 18.52 -1.85 -23.28
CA GLY A 2 17.26 -1.25 -23.74
C GLY A 2 16.27 -1.04 -22.61
N VAL A 3 15.51 0.06 -22.68
CA VAL A 3 14.44 0.53 -21.79
C VAL A 3 13.39 -0.52 -21.37
N GLY A 4 13.40 -1.71 -21.98
CA GLY A 4 12.51 -2.84 -21.63
C GLY A 4 13.00 -3.74 -20.49
N ASP A 5 14.29 -3.69 -20.10
CA ASP A 5 14.84 -4.53 -19.03
C ASP A 5 14.64 -3.88 -17.64
N ASP A 6 14.66 -2.55 -17.59
CA ASP A 6 14.52 -1.74 -16.37
C ASP A 6 13.20 -2.01 -15.62
N GLY A 7 12.11 -2.24 -16.35
CA GLY A 7 10.79 -2.53 -15.77
C GLY A 7 10.70 -3.91 -15.11
N LYS A 8 11.43 -4.90 -15.61
CA LYS A 8 11.49 -6.24 -15.00
C LYS A 8 12.37 -6.24 -13.75
N HIS A 9 13.50 -5.53 -13.79
CA HIS A 9 14.37 -5.33 -12.64
C HIS A 9 13.66 -4.61 -11.50
N ALA A 10 12.90 -3.55 -11.81
CA ALA A 10 12.09 -2.85 -10.82
C ALA A 10 11.03 -3.76 -10.17
N GLY A 11 10.36 -4.61 -10.95
CA GLY A 11 9.37 -5.57 -10.44
C GLY A 11 9.97 -6.57 -9.43
N ALA A 12 11.14 -7.12 -9.73
CA ALA A 12 11.84 -8.05 -8.84
C ALA A 12 12.27 -7.37 -7.53
N VAL A 13 12.79 -6.14 -7.60
CA VAL A 13 13.18 -5.34 -6.42
C VAL A 13 11.96 -5.03 -5.55
N ILE A 14 10.84 -4.62 -6.15
CA ILE A 14 9.58 -4.32 -5.43
C ILE A 14 9.08 -5.58 -4.70
N ASN A 15 9.08 -6.73 -5.36
CA ASN A 15 8.62 -7.98 -4.76
C ASN A 15 9.48 -8.42 -3.58
N ARG A 16 10.82 -8.28 -3.71
CA ARG A 16 11.74 -8.55 -2.60
C ARG A 16 11.48 -7.61 -1.44
N LEU A 17 11.40 -6.29 -1.70
CA LEU A 17 11.14 -5.30 -0.65
C LEU A 17 9.81 -5.58 0.07
N ASN A 18 8.74 -5.88 -0.67
CA ASN A 18 7.45 -6.22 -0.07
C ASN A 18 7.56 -7.45 0.84
N THR A 19 8.30 -8.48 0.43
CA THR A 19 8.51 -9.70 1.21
C THR A 19 9.22 -9.40 2.54
N GLU A 20 10.32 -8.65 2.50
CA GLU A 20 11.09 -8.30 3.70
C GLU A 20 10.28 -7.40 4.65
N VAL A 21 9.57 -6.40 4.11
CA VAL A 21 8.70 -5.53 4.91
C VAL A 21 7.57 -6.33 5.56
N ALA A 22 6.92 -7.23 4.81
CA ALA A 22 5.88 -8.11 5.33
C ALA A 22 6.42 -9.02 6.45
N ALA A 23 7.66 -9.51 6.33
CA ALA A 23 8.28 -10.32 7.38
C ALA A 23 8.48 -9.51 8.67
N ILE A 24 8.97 -8.27 8.57
CA ILE A 24 9.17 -7.37 9.73
C ILE A 24 7.83 -7.00 10.38
N LEU A 25 6.80 -6.73 9.57
CA LEU A 25 5.47 -6.38 10.05
C LEU A 25 4.78 -7.51 10.83
N LYS A 26 5.11 -8.77 10.53
CA LYS A 26 4.63 -9.97 11.26
C LYS A 26 5.39 -10.27 12.56
N LEU A 27 6.45 -9.52 12.87
CA LEU A 27 7.17 -9.75 14.11
C LEU A 27 6.27 -9.33 15.29
N PRO A 28 6.17 -10.15 16.36
CA PRO A 28 5.31 -9.83 17.51
C PRO A 28 5.64 -8.50 18.18
N GLU A 29 6.90 -8.06 18.11
CA GLU A 29 7.29 -6.75 18.62
C GLU A 29 6.75 -5.61 17.73
N THR A 30 6.85 -5.75 16.41
CA THR A 30 6.32 -4.78 15.45
C THR A 30 4.81 -4.65 15.58
N GLU A 31 4.09 -5.78 15.59
CA GLU A 31 2.63 -5.78 15.79
C GLU A 31 2.23 -5.06 17.08
N ARG A 32 2.93 -5.32 18.20
CA ARG A 32 2.70 -4.64 19.48
C ARG A 32 2.94 -3.13 19.40
N ARG A 33 3.95 -2.68 18.65
CA ARG A 33 4.24 -1.24 18.48
C ARG A 33 3.18 -0.52 17.65
N PHE A 34 2.60 -1.18 16.64
CA PHE A 34 1.48 -0.62 15.88
C PHE A 34 0.20 -0.60 16.73
N ALA A 35 -0.09 -1.69 17.44
CA ALA A 35 -1.25 -1.76 18.33
C ALA A 35 -1.19 -0.70 19.45
N ALA A 36 0.00 -0.40 19.99
CA ALA A 36 0.20 0.68 20.97
C ALA A 36 -0.17 2.07 20.43
N GLN A 37 -0.19 2.25 19.11
CA GLN A 37 -0.61 3.47 18.42
C GLN A 37 -2.06 3.40 17.91
N SER A 38 -2.83 2.42 18.39
CA SER A 38 -4.18 2.13 17.89
C SER A 38 -4.22 1.87 16.38
N ALA A 39 -3.12 1.33 15.82
CA ALA A 39 -2.99 0.97 14.43
C ALA A 39 -2.94 -0.56 14.27
N GLU A 40 -3.53 -1.04 13.18
CA GLU A 40 -3.48 -2.45 12.79
C GLU A 40 -2.50 -2.63 11.63
N VAL A 41 -1.83 -3.77 11.61
CA VAL A 41 -0.91 -4.13 10.53
C VAL A 41 -1.73 -4.76 9.39
N ASP A 42 -1.81 -4.06 8.26
CA ASP A 42 -2.41 -4.57 7.02
C ASP A 42 -1.33 -4.91 5.99
N ILE A 43 -1.11 -6.21 5.76
CA ILE A 43 -0.08 -6.71 4.85
C ILE A 43 -0.73 -7.07 3.52
N ARG A 44 -0.33 -6.36 2.46
CA ARG A 44 -0.82 -6.58 1.10
C ARG A 44 0.32 -6.80 0.12
N THR A 45 0.01 -7.52 -0.96
CA THR A 45 0.89 -7.64 -2.13
C THR A 45 0.95 -6.33 -2.91
N PRO A 46 2.00 -6.11 -3.72
CA PRO A 46 2.08 -4.93 -4.59
C PRO A 46 0.92 -4.83 -5.59
N ALA A 47 0.36 -5.98 -6.02
CA ALA A 47 -0.79 -6.01 -6.93
C ALA A 47 -2.07 -5.53 -6.24
N GLU A 48 -2.32 -5.96 -5.00
CA GLU A 48 -3.46 -5.51 -4.22
C GLU A 48 -3.39 -4.01 -3.93
N ILE A 49 -2.21 -3.47 -3.59
CA ILE A 49 -2.02 -2.02 -3.40
C ILE A 49 -2.29 -1.26 -4.70
N ARG A 50 -1.78 -1.75 -5.85
CA ARG A 50 -2.05 -1.15 -7.17
C ARG A 50 -3.54 -1.10 -7.51
N GLY A 51 -4.32 -2.09 -7.08
CA GLY A 51 -5.78 -2.10 -7.24
C GLY A 51 -6.51 -1.22 -6.23
N MET A 52 -6.04 -1.19 -4.98
CA MET A 52 -6.66 -0.45 -3.88
C MET A 52 -6.65 1.06 -4.11
N ILE A 53 -5.50 1.63 -4.48
CA ILE A 53 -5.34 3.10 -4.62
C ILE A 53 -6.41 3.73 -5.53
N PRO A 54 -6.58 3.30 -6.79
CA PRO A 54 -7.60 3.90 -7.65
C PRO A 54 -9.04 3.64 -7.16
N ALA A 55 -9.30 2.48 -6.54
CA ALA A 55 -10.61 2.16 -5.98
C ALA A 55 -10.97 3.08 -4.81
N ASP A 56 -10.02 3.34 -3.90
CA ASP A 56 -10.20 4.25 -2.79
C ASP A 56 -10.35 5.70 -3.25
N ILE A 57 -9.57 6.13 -4.25
CA ILE A 57 -9.75 7.45 -4.86
C ILE A 57 -11.19 7.61 -5.37
N ALA A 58 -11.68 6.66 -6.17
CA ALA A 58 -13.04 6.72 -6.71
C ALA A 58 -14.11 6.73 -5.61
N LYS A 59 -13.93 5.90 -4.57
CA LYS A 59 -14.82 5.85 -3.40
C LYS A 59 -14.87 7.19 -2.68
N TRP A 60 -13.72 7.76 -2.33
CA TRP A 60 -13.65 8.98 -1.53
C TRP A 60 -14.02 10.22 -2.33
N GLU A 61 -13.77 10.24 -3.64
CA GLU A 61 -14.34 11.25 -4.53
C GLU A 61 -15.87 11.26 -4.50
N LYS A 62 -16.51 10.08 -4.52
CA LYS A 62 -17.96 9.97 -4.40
C LYS A 62 -18.45 10.50 -3.05
N VAL A 63 -17.82 10.05 -1.96
CA VAL A 63 -18.16 10.54 -0.60
C VAL A 63 -18.05 12.06 -0.51
N ALA A 64 -16.99 12.65 -1.07
CA ALA A 64 -16.79 14.09 -1.04
C ALA A 64 -17.88 14.87 -1.81
N ARG A 65 -18.24 14.40 -3.01
CA ARG A 65 -19.33 15.00 -3.78
C ARG A 65 -20.67 14.88 -3.06
N ASP A 66 -20.99 13.68 -2.56
CA ASP A 66 -22.25 13.40 -1.89
C ASP A 66 -22.40 14.21 -0.58
N ALA A 67 -21.28 14.51 0.10
CA ALA A 67 -21.25 15.34 1.31
C ALA A 67 -21.15 16.85 1.03
N GLY A 68 -21.08 17.29 -0.23
CA GLY A 68 -20.94 18.70 -0.59
C GLY A 68 -19.61 19.34 -0.16
N MET A 69 -18.57 18.53 0.05
CA MET A 69 -17.25 19.03 0.44
C MET A 69 -16.63 19.83 -0.71
N GLN A 70 -16.23 21.07 -0.43
CA GLN A 70 -15.51 21.89 -1.40
C GLN A 70 -14.01 21.64 -1.30
N LYS A 71 -13.31 21.64 -2.45
CA LYS A 71 -11.85 21.73 -2.45
C LYS A 71 -11.48 23.12 -1.90
N GLN A 72 -10.61 23.16 -0.89
CA GLN A 72 -9.99 24.40 -0.42
C GLN A 72 -9.03 24.95 -1.46
#